data_AF-A0A7S1HLV7-F1
#
_entry.id   AF-A0A7S1HLV7-F1
#
_cell.length_a   1.000
_cell.length_b   1.000
_cell.length_c   1.000
_cell.angle_alpha   90.00
_cell.angle_beta   90.00
_cell.angle_gamma   90.00
#
_symmetry.space_group_name_H-M   'P 1'
#
loop_
_entity.id
_entity.type
_entity.pdbx_description
1 polymer ?
#
loop_
_entity_poly.entity_id
_entity_poly.type
_entity_poly.pdbx_seq_one_letter_code
_entity_poly.pdbx_strand_id
1 'polypeptide(L)'
;RVFPGIAPLVARQGERVRIRVGNLTMTNHPIHLHGHEFLVTGTDGGPTPKGTRWYEVTTDVAVGQMRQIEFLADEEGDWAFHCHKSHHTMNAMGHDVPTMIGVDHRQVVKQITKLVPDYMVMAERGMADMAEMTMPLPDNTA
;
A
#
# COMPACT_ATOMS: atom_id res chain seq x y z
N ARG A 1 -11.65 -11.43 2.23
CA ARG A 1 -10.36 -12.02 1.81
C ARG A 1 -9.26 -11.03 2.18
N VAL A 2 -8.07 -11.49 2.53
CA VAL A 2 -6.90 -10.67 2.92
C VAL A 2 -5.67 -11.20 2.20
N PHE A 3 -4.60 -10.41 2.07
CA PHE A 3 -3.37 -10.86 1.40
C PHE A 3 -2.81 -12.14 2.09
N PRO A 4 -2.30 -13.14 1.34
CA PRO A 4 -2.14 -13.21 -0.12
C PRO A 4 -3.37 -13.72 -0.89
N GLY A 5 -4.52 -13.89 -0.24
CA GLY A 5 -5.76 -14.42 -0.84
C GLY A 5 -6.63 -13.40 -1.60
N ILE A 6 -6.08 -12.26 -2.00
CA ILE A 6 -6.76 -11.24 -2.81
C ILE A 6 -6.27 -11.29 -4.25
N ALA A 7 -7.12 -10.90 -5.21
CA ALA A 7 -6.72 -10.80 -6.61
C ALA A 7 -5.96 -9.49 -6.85
N PRO A 8 -4.98 -9.47 -7.78
CA PRO A 8 -4.34 -8.24 -8.22
C PRO A 8 -5.32 -7.34 -8.99
N LEU A 9 -5.05 -6.04 -9.00
CA LEU A 9 -5.69 -5.09 -9.90
C LEU A 9 -4.83 -4.99 -11.16
N VAL A 10 -5.31 -5.54 -12.27
CA VAL A 10 -4.56 -5.59 -13.54
C VAL A 10 -4.96 -4.43 -14.44
N ALA A 11 -3.98 -3.69 -14.94
CA ALA A 11 -4.16 -2.62 -15.93
C ALA A 11 -3.15 -2.80 -17.07
N ARG A 12 -3.48 -2.30 -18.26
CA ARG A 12 -2.51 -2.22 -19.36
C ARG A 12 -1.66 -0.95 -19.23
N GLN A 13 -0.43 -1.00 -19.73
CA GLN A 13 0.39 0.19 -19.86
C GLN A 13 -0.34 1.27 -20.69
N GLY A 14 -0.34 2.51 -20.20
CA GLY A 14 -1.05 3.65 -20.78
C GLY A 14 -2.55 3.68 -20.48
N GLU A 15 -3.09 2.75 -19.70
CA GLU A 15 -4.51 2.76 -19.31
C GLU A 15 -4.78 3.84 -18.26
N ARG A 16 -5.91 4.54 -18.39
CA ARG A 16 -6.40 5.45 -17.34
C ARG A 16 -7.22 4.65 -16.34
N VAL A 17 -6.69 4.51 -15.14
CA VAL A 17 -7.28 3.70 -14.08
C VAL A 17 -8.01 4.61 -13.10
N ARG A 18 -9.24 4.23 -12.72
CA ARG A 18 -9.99 4.85 -11.61
C ARG A 18 -10.26 3.81 -10.55
N ILE A 19 -9.83 4.09 -9.32
CA ILE A 19 -10.11 3.25 -8.15
C ILE A 19 -11.05 4.02 -7.21
N ARG A 20 -12.10 3.36 -6.73
CA ARG A 20 -12.94 3.84 -5.63
C ARG A 20 -12.69 2.97 -4.41
N VAL A 21 -12.25 3.59 -3.32
CA VAL A 21 -12.01 2.92 -2.05
C VAL A 21 -13.03 3.39 -1.05
N GLY A 22 -13.74 2.45 -0.42
CA GLY A 22 -14.67 2.74 0.67
C GLY A 22 -14.22 2.08 1.97
N ASN A 23 -14.29 2.84 3.06
CA ASN A 23 -13.92 2.35 4.39
C ASN A 23 -15.16 1.96 5.19
N LEU A 24 -15.37 0.65 5.32
CA LEU A 24 -16.45 0.05 6.12
C LEU A 24 -15.98 -0.39 7.52
N THR A 25 -14.79 0.04 7.94
CA THR A 25 -14.19 -0.35 9.23
C THR A 25 -14.26 0.79 10.24
N MET A 26 -13.90 0.51 11.49
CA MET A 26 -13.93 1.48 12.60
C MET A 26 -12.62 2.28 12.79
N THR A 27 -11.71 2.25 11.81
CA THR A 27 -10.46 3.02 11.84
C THR A 27 -10.20 3.63 10.46
N ASN A 28 -9.49 4.75 10.40
CA ASN A 28 -9.10 5.34 9.12
C ASN A 28 -8.02 4.51 8.41
N HIS A 29 -7.99 4.56 7.09
CA HIS A 29 -7.00 3.86 6.27
C HIS A 29 -6.30 4.84 5.33
N PRO A 30 -5.02 5.15 5.55
CA PRO A 30 -4.20 5.84 4.55
C PRO A 30 -3.89 4.86 3.43
N ILE A 31 -4.51 5.04 2.27
CA ILE A 31 -4.34 4.16 1.10
C ILE A 31 -3.20 4.68 0.26
N HIS A 32 -2.20 3.83 0.04
CA HIS A 32 -0.95 4.14 -0.66
C HIS A 32 -0.79 3.28 -1.91
N LEU A 33 -0.30 3.90 -2.98
CA LEU A 33 0.04 3.26 -4.26
C LEU A 33 1.51 3.50 -4.56
N HIS A 34 2.24 2.42 -4.85
CA HIS A 34 3.62 2.49 -5.31
C HIS A 34 3.69 2.81 -6.82
N GLY A 35 4.81 3.36 -7.27
CA GLY A 35 5.11 3.60 -8.68
C GLY A 35 4.33 4.74 -9.35
N HIS A 36 3.18 5.14 -8.82
CA HIS A 36 2.33 6.14 -9.45
C HIS A 36 1.90 7.23 -8.48
N GLU A 37 1.99 8.48 -8.93
CA GLU A 37 1.20 9.57 -8.35
C GLU A 37 -0.24 9.47 -8.87
N PHE A 38 -1.22 9.63 -7.98
CA PHE A 38 -2.63 9.64 -8.36
C PHE A 38 -3.29 10.97 -8.04
N LEU A 39 -4.29 11.32 -8.84
CA LEU A 39 -5.16 12.47 -8.60
C LEU A 39 -6.35 12.04 -7.73
N VAL A 40 -6.56 12.71 -6.59
CA VAL A 40 -7.78 12.56 -5.80
C VAL A 40 -8.92 13.30 -6.51
N THR A 41 -9.88 12.54 -7.04
CA THR A 41 -10.89 13.04 -7.98
C THR A 41 -12.31 13.03 -7.45
N GLY A 42 -12.54 12.50 -6.24
CA GLY A 42 -13.89 12.38 -5.69
C GLY A 42 -13.94 11.88 -4.24
N THR A 43 -15.13 11.99 -3.67
CA THR A 43 -15.47 11.58 -2.29
C THR A 43 -16.64 10.59 -2.30
N ASP A 44 -17.29 10.43 -1.14
CA ASP A 44 -18.52 9.67 -0.90
C ASP A 44 -19.60 9.98 -1.95
N GLY A 45 -19.72 11.26 -2.35
CA GLY A 45 -20.70 11.75 -3.33
C GLY A 45 -20.30 11.54 -4.80
N GLY A 46 -19.14 10.94 -5.08
CA GLY A 46 -18.61 10.77 -6.43
C GLY A 46 -17.61 11.86 -6.83
N PRO A 47 -17.44 12.13 -8.14
CA PRO A 47 -16.41 13.04 -8.63
C PRO A 47 -16.59 14.48 -8.11
N THR A 48 -15.49 15.10 -7.68
CA THR A 48 -15.44 16.50 -7.26
C THR A 48 -15.07 17.43 -8.44
N PRO A 49 -15.37 18.75 -8.34
CA PRO A 49 -14.96 19.73 -9.33
C PRO A 49 -13.44 19.69 -9.60
N LYS A 50 -13.03 19.89 -10.86
CA LYS A 50 -11.60 19.77 -11.23
C LYS A 50 -10.67 20.68 -10.41
N GLY A 51 -11.14 21.87 -10.03
CA GLY A 51 -10.35 22.82 -9.23
C GLY A 51 -10.14 22.43 -7.76
N THR A 52 -10.81 21.39 -7.27
CA THR A 52 -10.64 20.88 -5.89
C THR A 52 -9.91 19.54 -5.85
N ARG A 53 -9.28 19.14 -6.96
CA ARG A 53 -8.52 17.89 -7.07
C ARG A 53 -7.05 18.18 -6.82
N TRP A 54 -6.36 17.22 -6.22
CA TRP A 54 -4.94 17.33 -5.91
C TRP A 54 -4.26 15.99 -6.09
N TYR A 55 -2.96 16.02 -6.34
CA TYR A 55 -2.15 14.82 -6.51
C TYR A 55 -1.59 14.34 -5.17
N GLU A 56 -1.48 13.03 -5.02
CA GLU A 56 -0.92 12.35 -3.85
C GLU A 56 -0.37 10.97 -4.26
N VAL A 57 0.47 10.39 -3.40
CA VAL A 57 0.77 8.95 -3.42
C VAL A 57 0.07 8.20 -2.29
N THR A 58 -0.49 8.92 -1.30
CA THR A 58 -1.27 8.38 -0.19
C THR A 58 -2.46 9.29 0.12
N THR A 59 -3.65 8.73 0.30
CA THR A 59 -4.81 9.51 0.75
C THR A 59 -5.56 8.79 1.86
N ASP A 60 -5.95 9.53 2.91
CA ASP A 60 -6.70 8.97 4.03
C ASP A 60 -8.17 8.75 3.67
N VAL A 61 -8.67 7.57 4.03
CA VAL A 61 -10.09 7.21 3.93
C VAL A 61 -10.62 7.03 5.35
N ALA A 62 -11.28 8.05 5.87
CA ALA A 62 -11.84 8.01 7.23
C ALA A 62 -13.02 7.03 7.32
N VAL A 63 -13.47 6.75 8.56
CA VAL A 63 -14.59 5.82 8.82
C VAL A 63 -15.84 6.26 8.09
N GLY A 64 -16.45 5.34 7.33
CA GLY A 64 -17.65 5.60 6.53
C GLY A 64 -17.43 6.40 5.25
N GLN A 65 -16.19 6.87 4.98
CA GLN A 65 -15.88 7.64 3.79
C GLN A 65 -15.53 6.75 2.59
N MET A 66 -15.65 7.36 1.41
CA MET A 66 -15.04 6.90 0.18
C MET A 66 -14.08 7.95 -0.39
N ARG A 67 -13.10 7.44 -1.13
CA ARG A 67 -12.22 8.24 -2.00
C ARG A 67 -12.23 7.67 -3.40
N GLN A 68 -12.17 8.57 -4.37
CA GLN A 68 -11.95 8.22 -5.77
C GLN A 68 -10.57 8.76 -6.18
N ILE A 69 -9.73 7.88 -6.70
CA ILE A 69 -8.40 8.23 -7.21
C ILE A 69 -8.29 7.81 -8.67
N GLU A 70 -7.55 8.59 -9.44
CA GLU A 70 -7.27 8.33 -10.86
C GLU A 70 -5.79 8.47 -11.14
N PHE A 71 -5.23 7.55 -11.91
CA PHE A 71 -3.85 7.63 -12.39
C PHE A 71 -3.74 7.10 -13.82
N LEU A 72 -2.67 7.46 -14.50
CA LEU A 72 -2.26 6.84 -15.76
C LEU A 72 -1.31 5.70 -15.40
N ALA A 73 -1.55 4.49 -15.89
CA ALA A 73 -0.66 3.35 -15.67
C ALA A 73 0.52 3.40 -16.65
N ASP A 74 1.39 4.41 -16.53
CA ASP A 74 2.54 4.64 -17.41
C ASP A 74 3.84 3.97 -16.94
N GLU A 75 3.91 3.55 -15.68
CA GLU A 75 5.06 2.83 -15.12
C GLU A 75 4.86 1.30 -15.15
N GLU A 76 5.71 0.59 -15.90
CA GLU A 76 5.71 -0.87 -15.98
C GLU A 76 6.18 -1.50 -14.66
N GLY A 77 5.43 -2.47 -14.13
CA GLY A 77 5.80 -3.21 -12.94
C GLY A 77 4.62 -3.75 -12.13
N ASP A 78 4.94 -4.53 -11.10
CA ASP A 78 3.98 -4.97 -10.09
C ASP A 78 4.03 -4.04 -8.88
N TRP A 79 3.03 -3.17 -8.76
CA TRP A 79 3.01 -2.11 -7.76
C TRP A 79 2.13 -2.47 -6.56
N ALA A 80 2.67 -2.35 -5.35
CA ALA A 80 1.90 -2.59 -4.14
C ALA A 80 0.84 -1.49 -3.95
N PHE A 81 -0.38 -1.91 -3.62
CA PHE A 81 -1.49 -1.04 -3.28
C PHE A 81 -2.08 -1.49 -1.94
N HIS A 82 -1.90 -0.68 -0.89
CA HIS A 82 -2.17 -1.11 0.47
C HIS A 82 -2.50 0.03 1.43
N CYS A 83 -3.02 -0.33 2.61
CA CYS A 83 -3.09 0.59 3.74
C CYS A 83 -1.68 0.81 4.31
N HIS A 84 -1.32 2.07 4.57
CA HIS A 84 0.01 2.46 5.06
C HIS A 84 0.16 2.38 6.59
N LYS A 85 -0.82 1.80 7.29
CA LYS A 85 -0.67 1.41 8.69
C LYS A 85 -0.06 0.02 8.75
N SER A 86 1.15 -0.10 9.30
CA SER A 86 1.92 -1.37 9.30
C SER A 86 1.13 -2.55 9.90
N HIS A 87 0.37 -2.33 10.97
CA HIS A 87 -0.44 -3.40 11.59
C HIS A 87 -1.68 -3.80 10.76
N HIS A 88 -2.06 -3.04 9.73
CA HIS A 88 -3.16 -3.39 8.82
C HIS A 88 -2.70 -4.32 7.68
N THR A 89 -1.39 -4.38 7.39
CA THR A 89 -0.84 -5.31 6.40
C THR A 89 -0.48 -6.68 6.98
N MET A 90 -0.61 -6.86 8.30
CA MET A 90 -0.20 -8.05 9.06
C MET A 90 -1.29 -9.13 9.21
N ASN A 91 -2.42 -9.03 8.50
CA ASN A 91 -3.60 -9.87 8.69
C ASN A 91 -4.21 -9.75 10.11
N ALA A 92 -5.11 -10.68 10.48
CA ALA A 92 -5.83 -10.63 11.75
C ALA A 92 -4.84 -10.73 12.94
N MET A 93 -4.69 -9.60 13.63
CA MET A 93 -3.99 -9.52 14.91
C MET A 93 -4.95 -10.06 15.99
N GLY A 94 -5.01 -11.37 16.15
CA GLY A 94 -5.70 -12.01 17.27
C GLY A 94 -4.86 -11.89 18.54
N HIS A 95 -5.50 -11.80 19.71
CA HIS A 95 -4.77 -11.87 20.99
C HIS A 95 -3.96 -13.17 21.13
N ASP A 96 -4.41 -14.25 20.46
CA ASP A 96 -3.76 -15.57 20.43
C ASP A 96 -2.88 -15.78 19.19
N VAL A 97 -2.77 -14.80 18.30
CA VAL A 97 -1.90 -14.88 17.11
C VAL A 97 -0.68 -14.01 17.39
N PRO A 98 0.50 -14.61 17.62
CA PRO A 98 1.71 -13.85 17.88
C PRO A 98 1.96 -12.89 16.72
N THR A 99 2.00 -11.60 17.03
CA THR A 99 2.42 -10.59 16.06
C THR A 99 3.92 -10.71 15.88
N MET A 100 4.42 -10.42 14.68
CA MET A 100 5.86 -10.51 14.40
C MET A 100 6.67 -9.36 15.02
N ILE A 101 6.02 -8.39 15.66
CA ILE A 101 6.68 -7.24 16.30
C ILE A 101 7.58 -7.73 17.44
N GLY A 102 8.88 -7.44 17.36
CA GLY A 102 9.88 -7.85 18.36
C GLY A 102 10.42 -9.27 18.22
N VAL A 103 10.00 -10.03 17.19
CA VAL A 103 10.59 -11.33 16.85
C VAL A 103 11.85 -11.10 16.01
N ASP A 104 12.98 -11.74 16.36
CA ASP A 104 14.22 -11.65 15.58
C ASP A 104 14.10 -12.47 14.29
N HIS A 105 13.93 -11.78 13.16
CA HIS A 105 13.75 -12.42 11.87
C HIS A 105 15.05 -12.71 11.15
N ARG A 106 16.23 -12.27 11.63
CA ARG A 106 17.48 -12.27 10.84
C ARG A 106 17.84 -13.62 10.22
N GLN A 107 17.63 -14.71 10.97
CA GLN A 107 17.91 -16.06 10.47
C GLN A 107 16.85 -16.55 9.48
N VAL A 108 15.58 -16.19 9.71
CA VAL A 108 14.45 -16.53 8.85
C VAL A 108 14.53 -15.75 7.53
N VAL A 109 14.82 -14.44 7.59
CA VAL A 109 15.05 -13.58 6.41
C VAL A 109 16.12 -14.20 5.52
N LYS A 110 17.28 -14.57 6.08
CA LYS A 110 18.37 -15.21 5.32
C LYS A 110 17.94 -16.49 4.60
N GLN A 111 17.00 -17.24 5.15
CA GLN A 111 16.46 -18.43 4.50
C GLN A 111 15.44 -18.08 3.42
N ILE A 112 14.56 -17.12 3.69
CA ILE A 112 13.53 -16.67 2.75
C ILE A 112 14.16 -15.96 1.55
N THR A 113 15.13 -15.04 1.75
CA THR A 113 15.81 -14.32 0.67
C THR A 113 16.56 -15.26 -0.29
N LYS A 114 16.98 -16.45 0.17
CA LYS A 114 17.57 -17.47 -0.72
C LYS A 114 16.55 -18.09 -1.68
N LEU A 115 15.28 -18.11 -1.29
CA LEU A 115 14.17 -18.68 -2.07
C LEU A 115 13.42 -17.60 -2.86
N VAL A 116 13.32 -16.40 -2.30
CA VAL A 116 12.64 -15.23 -2.86
C VAL A 116 13.57 -14.04 -2.69
N PRO A 117 14.46 -13.76 -3.66
CA PRO A 117 15.50 -12.72 -3.56
C PRO A 117 14.96 -11.33 -3.21
N ASP A 118 13.74 -11.02 -3.64
CA ASP A 118 13.11 -9.70 -3.46
C ASP A 118 12.28 -9.60 -2.16
N TYR A 119 12.37 -10.59 -1.28
CA TYR A 119 11.61 -10.58 -0.03
C TYR A 119 12.15 -9.54 0.96
N MET A 120 11.32 -8.54 1.26
CA MET A 120 11.59 -7.53 2.28
C MET A 120 10.77 -7.78 3.55
N VAL A 121 11.47 -7.96 4.67
CA VAL A 121 10.82 -8.07 5.98
C VAL A 121 10.43 -6.68 6.46
N MET A 122 9.14 -6.53 6.75
CA MET A 122 8.59 -5.31 7.33
C MET A 122 8.29 -5.54 8.81
N ALA A 123 8.57 -4.52 9.63
CA ALA A 123 8.16 -4.40 11.03
C ALA A 123 8.80 -5.37 12.05
N GLU A 124 10.11 -5.61 11.98
CA GLU A 124 10.86 -6.27 13.07
C GLU A 124 10.87 -5.38 14.34
N ARG A 125 11.21 -4.08 14.21
CA ARG A 125 11.32 -3.11 15.32
C ARG A 125 10.55 -1.80 15.10
N GLY A 126 9.54 -1.81 14.24
CA GLY A 126 8.74 -0.63 13.91
C GLY A 126 9.49 0.35 12.99
N MET A 127 9.26 1.66 13.14
CA MET A 127 9.78 2.69 12.23
C MET A 127 11.31 2.88 12.28
N ALA A 128 11.99 2.32 13.28
CA ALA A 128 13.44 2.45 13.43
C ALA A 128 14.22 1.70 12.34
N ASP A 129 13.75 0.51 11.93
CA ASP A 129 14.42 -0.27 10.88
C ASP A 129 14.29 0.41 9.50
N MET A 130 13.24 1.21 9.30
CA MET A 130 13.02 1.98 8.06
C MET A 130 14.06 3.08 7.85
N ALA A 131 14.76 3.52 8.91
CA ALA A 131 15.84 4.52 8.80
C ALA A 131 17.18 3.90 8.37
N GLU A 132 17.35 2.58 8.57
CA GLU A 132 18.57 1.85 8.21
C GLU A 132 18.42 1.08 6.89
N MET A 133 17.19 0.84 6.43
CA MET A 133 16.91 0.25 5.13
C MET A 133 17.17 1.24 4.00
N THR A 134 18.32 1.08 3.34
CA THR A 134 18.58 1.74 2.06
C THR A 134 17.90 0.94 0.95
N MET A 135 16.73 1.40 0.50
CA MET A 135 16.20 0.93 -0.77
C MET A 135 16.87 1.77 -1.87
N PRO A 136 17.66 1.17 -2.77
CA PRO A 136 18.04 1.87 -3.99
C PRO A 136 16.76 2.26 -4.71
N LEU A 137 16.67 3.53 -5.08
CA LEU A 137 15.58 4.01 -5.94
C LEU A 137 15.58 3.14 -7.20
N PRO A 138 14.42 2.62 -7.64
CA PRO A 138 14.31 2.00 -8.96
C PRO A 138 14.91 2.92 -10.03
N ASP A 139 15.55 2.32 -11.05
CA ASP A 139 16.26 3.06 -12.11
C ASP A 139 15.37 4.08 -12.86
N ASN A 140 14.04 3.96 -12.74
CA ASN A 140 13.03 4.87 -13.31
C ASN A 140 12.52 5.95 -12.34
N THR A 141 13.14 6.12 -11.17
CA THR A 141 12.75 7.17 -10.22
C THR A 141 13.56 8.44 -10.51
N ALA A 142 12.89 9.48 -11.01
CA ALA A 142 13.48 10.81 -11.24
C ALA A 142 13.61 11.65 -9.94
#